data_AF-A0A7K6HJ93-F1
#
_entry.id   AF-A0A7K6HJ93-F1
#
_cell.length_a   1.000
_cell.length_b   1.000
_cell.length_c   1.000
_cell.angle_alpha   90.00
_cell.angle_beta   90.00
_cell.angle_gamma   90.00
#
_symmetry.space_group_name_H-M   'P 1'
#
loop_
_entity.id
_entity.type
_entity.pdbx_description
1 polymer ?
#
loop_
_entity_poly.entity_id
_entity_poly.type
_entity_poly.pdbx_seq_one_letter_code
_entity_poly.pdbx_strand_id
1 'polypeptide(L)'
;MTAPSPNLSCHHSIDDFRNSVYSTLYSMISIMGFVGNGVVLYVLIRTYRQKTAFQIYMLNLALSDFLCVLTLPLRVIYYVHRGHWFFSDFLCRLSSYALYVNLYCSIFFMTAMSFFRCIAIVFPVRNISLVSEKKAKFVCVGIWVFVILTSAPFLRNGTYQHGNKTKCFEPPENSQKTNMVVILDLIALLVGFIFPFIIITICYTMIIRTLLRNSLRKNEANRRKAVWMIVIVTATFLVSFTPYHVLRTVHLHTLRLRGPSCGTTVFLQKAVVVTLPLAAANCCFDPLLYFFSGGNFRQRLTTLRKASSSSLSQAFRRKISVKDKDGEPFGE
;
A
#
# COMPACT_ATOMS: atom_id res chain seq x y z
N MET A 1 12.34 -53.78 -22.83
CA MET A 1 11.25 -52.96 -22.25
C MET A 1 11.41 -52.96 -20.75
N THR A 2 11.88 -51.85 -20.18
CA THR A 2 11.65 -51.44 -18.78
C THR A 2 12.14 -49.99 -18.68
N ALA A 3 11.22 -49.04 -18.85
CA ALA A 3 11.49 -47.64 -18.56
C ALA A 3 11.59 -47.48 -17.03
N PRO A 4 12.61 -46.80 -16.49
CA PRO A 4 12.64 -46.47 -15.08
C PRO A 4 11.64 -45.34 -14.79
N SER A 5 10.90 -45.54 -13.70
CA SER A 5 9.87 -44.70 -13.10
C SER A 5 10.34 -43.25 -12.83
N PRO A 6 9.56 -42.21 -13.18
CA PRO A 6 9.87 -40.83 -12.80
C PRO A 6 9.14 -40.47 -11.51
N ASN A 7 9.45 -41.14 -10.40
CA ASN A 7 9.15 -40.60 -9.07
C ASN A 7 10.37 -39.80 -8.58
N LEU A 8 10.72 -38.76 -9.33
CA LEU A 8 11.67 -37.75 -8.87
C LEU A 8 10.88 -36.71 -8.08
N SER A 9 10.85 -36.85 -6.77
CA SER A 9 10.34 -35.83 -5.86
C SER A 9 11.11 -34.52 -6.11
N CYS A 10 10.40 -33.50 -6.60
CA CYS A 10 10.96 -32.19 -6.93
C CYS A 10 11.35 -31.44 -5.65
N HIS A 11 12.55 -31.70 -5.12
CA HIS A 11 13.10 -31.07 -3.91
C HIS A 11 14.09 -29.93 -4.24
N HIS A 12 13.74 -29.03 -5.15
CA HIS A 12 14.52 -27.80 -5.34
C HIS A 12 14.10 -26.75 -4.30
N SER A 13 14.90 -26.60 -3.25
CA SER A 13 14.73 -25.47 -2.33
C SER A 13 15.00 -24.15 -3.06
N ILE A 14 14.07 -23.22 -2.98
CA ILE A 14 14.21 -21.84 -3.49
C ILE A 14 14.50 -20.85 -2.36
N ASP A 15 14.90 -21.34 -1.18
CA ASP A 15 15.04 -20.54 0.02
C ASP A 15 16.05 -19.41 -0.14
N ASP A 16 17.20 -19.67 -0.76
CA ASP A 16 18.22 -18.65 -0.99
C ASP A 16 17.74 -17.55 -1.93
N PHE A 17 17.05 -17.93 -3.01
CA PHE A 17 16.42 -16.96 -3.92
C PHE A 17 15.38 -16.11 -3.19
N ARG A 18 14.51 -16.76 -2.41
CA ARG A 18 13.46 -16.10 -1.62
C ARG A 18 14.05 -15.13 -0.59
N ASN A 19 15.04 -15.57 0.17
CA ASN A 19 15.71 -14.77 1.18
C ASN A 19 16.40 -13.55 0.54
N SER A 20 17.09 -13.74 -0.58
CA SER A 20 17.76 -12.65 -1.31
C SER A 20 16.77 -11.62 -1.85
N VAL A 21 15.71 -12.06 -2.53
CA VAL A 21 14.71 -11.16 -3.12
C VAL A 21 13.96 -10.40 -2.04
N TYR A 22 13.46 -11.09 -1.02
CA TYR A 22 12.68 -10.46 0.04
C TYR A 22 13.50 -9.52 0.91
N SER A 23 14.71 -9.89 1.32
CA SER A 23 15.58 -8.98 2.09
C SER A 23 15.89 -7.71 1.30
N THR A 24 16.23 -7.83 0.01
CA THR A 24 16.55 -6.68 -0.84
C THR A 24 15.34 -5.77 -1.08
N LEU A 25 14.24 -6.33 -1.60
CA LEU A 25 13.06 -5.53 -1.96
C LEU A 25 12.38 -4.93 -0.73
N TYR A 26 12.17 -5.70 0.35
CA TYR A 26 11.54 -5.15 1.55
C TYR A 26 12.43 -4.12 2.25
N SER A 27 13.76 -4.21 2.18
CA SER A 27 14.64 -3.15 2.72
C SER A 27 14.46 -1.84 1.96
N MET A 28 14.46 -1.89 0.62
CA MET A 28 14.23 -0.71 -0.21
C MET A 28 12.85 -0.10 0.04
N ILE A 29 11.81 -0.93 0.07
CA ILE A 29 10.43 -0.51 0.35
C ILE A 29 10.32 0.10 1.75
N SER A 30 10.98 -0.49 2.75
CA SER A 30 10.94 0.02 4.12
C SER A 30 11.51 1.44 4.22
N ILE A 31 12.68 1.68 3.62
CA ILE A 31 13.33 2.99 3.67
C ILE A 31 12.51 4.02 2.89
N MET A 32 12.18 3.72 1.64
CA MET A 32 11.44 4.65 0.76
C MET A 32 10.03 4.92 1.29
N GLY A 33 9.33 3.88 1.74
CA GLY A 33 8.00 3.98 2.29
C GLY A 33 7.96 4.75 3.60
N PHE A 34 8.96 4.60 4.48
CA PHE A 34 8.99 5.28 5.78
C PHE A 34 9.18 6.78 5.59
N VAL A 35 10.16 7.17 4.77
CA VAL A 35 10.43 8.57 4.46
C VAL A 35 9.28 9.18 3.66
N GLY A 36 8.84 8.52 2.58
CA GLY A 36 7.79 9.01 1.69
C GLY A 36 6.45 9.21 2.40
N ASN A 37 5.93 8.16 3.03
CA ASN A 37 4.64 8.23 3.70
C ASN A 37 4.70 9.04 5.00
N GLY A 38 5.84 9.05 5.70
CA GLY A 38 6.05 9.92 6.85
C GLY A 38 5.93 11.41 6.49
N VAL A 39 6.59 11.84 5.40
CA VAL A 39 6.49 13.22 4.89
C VAL A 39 5.05 13.54 4.46
N VAL A 40 4.40 12.63 3.74
CA VAL A 40 3.00 12.81 3.31
C VAL A 40 2.07 12.97 4.51
N LEU A 41 2.14 12.07 5.50
CA LEU A 41 1.34 12.15 6.72
C LEU A 41 1.58 13.46 7.46
N TYR A 42 2.84 13.85 7.64
CA TYR A 42 3.19 15.12 8.27
C TYR A 42 2.52 16.32 7.56
N VAL A 43 2.65 16.41 6.23
CA VAL A 43 2.06 17.51 5.45
C VAL A 43 0.54 17.49 5.50
N LEU A 44 -0.09 16.32 5.41
CA LEU A 44 -1.55 16.17 5.45
C LEU A 44 -2.12 16.55 6.81
N ILE A 45 -1.49 16.11 7.91
CA ILE A 45 -1.92 16.45 9.28
C ILE A 45 -1.76 17.96 9.51
N ARG A 46 -0.65 18.55 9.09
CA ARG A 46 -0.41 20.00 9.27
C ARG A 46 -1.32 20.87 8.39
N THR A 47 -1.73 20.36 7.22
CA THR A 47 -2.65 21.06 6.31
C THR A 47 -4.11 20.61 6.46
N TYR A 48 -4.40 19.79 7.47
CA TYR A 48 -5.72 19.19 7.71
C TYR A 48 -6.84 20.21 7.97
N ARG A 49 -6.48 21.49 8.17
CA ARG A 49 -7.43 22.60 8.32
C ARG A 49 -8.30 22.85 7.07
N GLN A 50 -7.89 22.35 5.88
CA GLN A 50 -8.70 22.41 4.65
C GLN A 50 -9.24 21.02 4.27
N LYS A 51 -10.22 20.51 5.03
CA LYS A 51 -10.78 19.17 4.90
C LYS A 51 -11.53 19.00 3.56
N THR A 52 -10.86 18.53 2.52
CA THR A 52 -11.57 18.04 1.33
C THR A 52 -11.80 16.54 1.47
N ALA A 53 -12.93 16.03 0.97
CA ALA A 53 -13.20 14.58 0.95
C ALA A 53 -12.04 13.78 0.34
N PHE A 54 -11.41 14.30 -0.72
CA PHE A 54 -10.21 13.72 -1.32
C PHE A 54 -9.02 13.62 -0.36
N GLN A 55 -8.79 14.65 0.48
CA GLN A 55 -7.73 14.63 1.49
C GLN A 55 -7.97 13.60 2.59
N ILE A 56 -9.23 13.27 2.89
CA ILE A 56 -9.57 12.25 3.89
C ILE A 56 -9.17 10.87 3.37
N TYR A 57 -9.48 10.53 2.11
CA TYR A 57 -9.04 9.27 1.50
C TYR A 57 -7.51 9.17 1.43
N MET A 58 -6.86 10.24 0.98
CA MET A 58 -5.40 10.38 0.96
C MET A 58 -4.79 10.17 2.36
N LEU A 59 -5.31 10.79 3.41
CA LEU A 59 -4.78 10.62 4.76
C LEU A 59 -4.87 9.16 5.24
N ASN A 60 -5.98 8.48 4.93
CA ASN A 60 -6.14 7.08 5.33
C ASN A 60 -5.23 6.14 4.53
N LEU A 61 -5.02 6.40 3.24
CA LEU A 61 -4.05 5.66 2.42
C LEU A 61 -2.64 5.80 2.99
N ALA A 62 -2.19 7.04 3.23
CA ALA A 62 -0.86 7.30 3.82
C ALA A 62 -0.70 6.65 5.21
N LEU A 63 -1.79 6.60 5.99
CA LEU A 63 -1.80 5.94 7.30
C LEU A 63 -1.65 4.42 7.14
N SER A 64 -2.40 3.78 6.22
CA SER A 64 -2.25 2.35 5.97
C SER A 64 -0.87 1.99 5.45
N ASP A 65 -0.29 2.82 4.58
CA ASP A 65 1.06 2.62 4.04
C ASP A 65 2.13 2.72 5.12
N PHE A 66 2.04 3.75 5.95
CA PHE A 66 2.98 3.95 7.05
C PHE A 66 2.92 2.80 8.08
N LEU A 67 1.71 2.35 8.45
CA LEU A 67 1.54 1.22 9.37
C LEU A 67 2.14 -0.07 8.80
N CYS A 68 1.98 -0.34 7.50
CA CYS A 68 2.61 -1.50 6.86
C CYS A 68 4.13 -1.40 6.90
N VAL A 69 4.67 -0.26 6.49
CA VAL A 69 6.11 -0.03 6.41
C VAL A 69 6.79 -0.17 7.78
N LEU A 70 6.15 0.24 8.87
CA LEU A 70 6.66 0.01 10.23
C LEU A 70 6.84 -1.48 10.58
N THR A 71 6.10 -2.38 9.93
CA THR A 71 6.20 -3.83 10.17
C THR A 71 7.15 -4.56 9.22
N LEU A 72 7.55 -3.94 8.11
CA LEU A 72 8.44 -4.56 7.11
C LEU A 72 9.86 -4.89 7.62
N PRO A 73 10.50 -4.10 8.52
CA PRO A 73 11.79 -4.46 9.09
C PRO A 73 11.82 -5.84 9.75
N LEU A 74 10.71 -6.28 10.34
CA LEU A 74 10.60 -7.63 10.92
C LEU A 74 10.79 -8.73 9.87
N ARG A 75 10.25 -8.53 8.66
CA ARG A 75 10.44 -9.43 7.51
C ARG A 75 11.87 -9.37 7.00
N VAL A 76 12.44 -8.18 6.91
CA VAL A 76 13.84 -7.99 6.47
C VAL A 76 14.77 -8.81 7.36
N ILE A 77 14.66 -8.66 8.68
CA ILE A 77 15.49 -9.40 9.65
C ILE A 77 15.30 -10.92 9.48
N TYR A 78 14.05 -11.39 9.36
CA TYR A 78 13.74 -12.80 9.12
C TYR A 78 14.46 -13.38 7.88
N TYR A 79 14.40 -12.67 6.75
CA TYR A 79 14.99 -13.14 5.49
C TYR A 79 16.51 -12.99 5.43
N VAL A 80 17.08 -11.96 6.07
CA VAL A 80 18.55 -11.82 6.23
C VAL A 80 19.12 -12.98 7.05
N HIS A 81 18.43 -13.39 8.12
CA HIS A 81 18.83 -14.52 8.94
C HIS A 81 18.34 -15.89 8.41
N ARG A 82 18.19 -16.02 7.09
CA ARG A 82 17.85 -17.27 6.39
C ARG A 82 16.63 -17.98 6.97
N GLY A 83 15.58 -17.20 7.22
CA GLY A 83 14.30 -17.66 7.70
C GLY A 83 14.30 -18.11 9.16
N HIS A 84 15.07 -17.46 10.03
CA HIS A 84 14.99 -17.66 11.48
C HIS A 84 14.24 -16.50 12.14
N TRP A 85 13.16 -16.80 12.83
CA TRP A 85 12.32 -15.80 13.51
C TRP A 85 12.72 -15.66 14.99
N PHE A 86 13.18 -14.47 15.38
CA PHE A 86 13.66 -14.17 16.73
C PHE A 86 12.62 -13.46 17.62
N PHE A 87 11.56 -12.92 17.03
CA PHE A 87 10.56 -12.12 17.74
C PHE A 87 9.40 -12.98 18.26
N SER A 88 8.43 -12.36 18.93
CA SER A 88 7.25 -13.07 19.43
C SER A 88 6.34 -13.57 18.30
N ASP A 89 5.54 -14.60 18.59
CA ASP A 89 4.48 -15.10 17.69
C ASP A 89 3.48 -13.99 17.33
N PHE A 90 3.16 -13.12 18.28
CA PHE A 90 2.30 -11.96 18.06
C PHE A 90 2.82 -11.06 16.93
N LEU A 91 4.12 -10.74 16.92
CA LEU A 91 4.72 -9.90 15.88
C LEU A 91 4.74 -10.58 14.51
N CYS A 92 4.84 -11.92 14.45
CA CYS A 92 4.76 -12.69 13.21
C CYS A 92 3.36 -12.55 12.58
N ARG A 93 2.32 -12.77 13.40
CA ARG A 93 0.92 -12.63 12.98
C ARG A 93 0.61 -11.19 12.58
N LEU A 94 1.03 -10.21 13.38
CA LEU A 94 0.81 -8.80 13.12
C LEU A 94 1.48 -8.34 11.82
N SER A 95 2.72 -8.75 11.55
CA SER A 95 3.43 -8.39 10.30
C SER A 95 2.80 -9.03 9.06
N SER A 96 2.25 -10.24 9.19
CA SER A 96 1.46 -10.86 8.12
C SER A 96 0.18 -10.07 7.87
N TYR A 97 -0.57 -9.82 8.93
CA TYR A 97 -1.85 -9.14 8.89
C TYR A 97 -1.74 -7.70 8.37
N ALA A 98 -0.78 -6.92 8.86
CA ALA A 98 -0.57 -5.53 8.45
C ALA A 98 -0.29 -5.39 6.95
N LEU A 99 0.48 -6.33 6.36
CA LEU A 99 0.77 -6.33 4.93
C LEU A 99 -0.50 -6.51 4.09
N TYR A 100 -1.36 -7.47 4.45
CA TYR A 100 -2.61 -7.72 3.72
C TYR A 100 -3.66 -6.62 3.96
N VAL A 101 -3.76 -6.11 5.20
CA VAL A 101 -4.61 -4.96 5.50
C VAL A 101 -4.19 -3.76 4.64
N ASN A 102 -2.90 -3.46 4.55
CA ASN A 102 -2.42 -2.40 3.69
C ASN A 102 -2.74 -2.66 2.21
N LEU A 103 -2.44 -3.85 1.68
CA LEU A 103 -2.71 -4.19 0.29
C LEU A 103 -4.16 -3.86 -0.10
N TYR A 104 -5.14 -4.34 0.69
CA TYR A 104 -6.55 -4.10 0.40
C TYR A 104 -7.01 -2.68 0.74
N CYS A 105 -6.53 -2.08 1.83
CA CYS A 105 -6.78 -0.67 2.11
C CYS A 105 -6.36 0.21 0.93
N SER A 106 -5.16 0.00 0.38
CA SER A 106 -4.67 0.77 -0.76
C SER A 106 -5.55 0.58 -2.00
N ILE A 107 -5.95 -0.65 -2.32
CA ILE A 107 -6.88 -0.94 -3.43
C ILE A 107 -8.22 -0.22 -3.24
N PHE A 108 -8.85 -0.35 -2.07
CA PHE A 108 -10.16 0.25 -1.81
C PHE A 108 -10.11 1.78 -1.70
N PHE A 109 -9.05 2.36 -1.12
CA PHE A 109 -8.87 3.81 -1.09
C PHE A 109 -8.59 4.38 -2.49
N MET A 110 -7.77 3.73 -3.31
CA MET A 110 -7.59 4.11 -4.71
C MET A 110 -8.91 4.05 -5.50
N THR A 111 -9.74 3.04 -5.23
CA THR A 111 -11.06 2.90 -5.83
C THR A 111 -11.99 4.03 -5.41
N ALA A 112 -12.08 4.30 -4.11
CA ALA A 112 -12.90 5.39 -3.56
C ALA A 112 -12.46 6.76 -4.09
N MET A 113 -11.14 7.01 -4.15
CA MET A 113 -10.59 8.22 -4.77
C MET A 113 -10.98 8.30 -6.25
N SER A 114 -10.87 7.21 -7.00
CA SER A 114 -11.16 7.18 -8.45
C SER A 114 -12.63 7.44 -8.73
N PHE A 115 -13.51 6.84 -7.94
CA PHE A 115 -14.95 7.09 -7.96
C PHE A 115 -15.28 8.55 -7.61
N PHE A 116 -14.66 9.07 -6.55
CA PHE A 116 -14.79 10.47 -6.16
C PHE A 116 -14.38 11.42 -7.30
N ARG A 117 -13.24 11.15 -7.93
CA ARG A 117 -12.74 11.96 -9.05
C ARG A 117 -13.67 11.87 -10.27
N CYS A 118 -14.23 10.70 -10.54
CA CYS A 118 -15.20 10.47 -11.59
C CYS A 118 -16.45 11.32 -11.38
N ILE A 119 -17.06 11.28 -10.18
CA ILE A 119 -18.23 12.11 -9.86
C ILE A 119 -17.92 13.60 -10.04
N ALA A 120 -16.78 14.06 -9.55
CA ALA A 120 -16.40 15.47 -9.62
C ALA A 120 -16.23 16.00 -11.06
N ILE A 121 -15.83 15.15 -12.01
CA ILE A 121 -15.56 15.54 -13.40
C ILE A 121 -16.77 15.27 -14.30
N VAL A 122 -17.39 14.10 -14.18
CA VAL A 122 -18.44 13.62 -15.08
C VAL A 122 -19.82 14.12 -14.64
N PHE A 123 -20.04 14.27 -13.34
CA PHE A 123 -21.34 14.64 -12.76
C PHE A 123 -21.25 15.84 -11.80
N PRO A 124 -20.86 17.04 -12.28
CA PRO A 124 -20.58 18.20 -11.43
C PRO A 124 -21.79 18.66 -10.59
N VAL A 125 -23.02 18.53 -11.09
CA VAL A 125 -24.25 18.85 -10.33
C VAL A 125 -24.48 17.84 -9.21
N ARG A 126 -24.29 16.54 -9.48
CA ARG A 126 -24.45 15.46 -8.50
C ARG A 126 -23.32 15.47 -7.46
N ASN A 127 -22.14 15.98 -7.82
CA ASN A 127 -21.02 16.16 -6.91
C ASN A 127 -21.39 17.03 -5.70
N ILE A 128 -22.18 18.10 -5.89
CA ILE A 128 -22.57 19.03 -4.81
C ILE A 128 -23.33 18.29 -3.69
N SER A 129 -24.16 17.29 -4.02
CA SER A 129 -24.93 16.53 -3.03
C SER A 129 -24.25 15.24 -2.57
N LEU A 130 -23.44 14.60 -3.42
CA LEU A 130 -22.78 13.32 -3.11
C LEU A 130 -21.45 13.48 -2.35
N VAL A 131 -20.76 14.60 -2.55
CA VAL A 131 -19.44 14.83 -1.94
C VAL A 131 -19.58 15.65 -0.67
N SER A 132 -19.34 15.00 0.47
CA SER A 132 -19.16 15.69 1.74
C SER A 132 -18.08 15.02 2.58
N GLU A 133 -17.46 15.79 3.47
CA GLU A 133 -16.46 15.25 4.41
C GLU A 133 -17.05 14.15 5.29
N LYS A 134 -18.30 14.32 5.73
CA LYS A 134 -19.00 13.33 6.58
C LYS A 134 -19.10 11.99 5.83
N LYS A 135 -19.58 12.01 4.59
CA LYS A 135 -19.68 10.81 3.74
C LYS A 135 -18.31 10.18 3.51
N ALA A 136 -17.27 10.98 3.23
CA ALA A 136 -15.92 10.47 3.04
C ALA A 136 -15.38 9.74 4.28
N LYS A 137 -15.63 10.28 5.48
CA LYS A 137 -15.28 9.60 6.75
C LYS A 137 -16.01 8.28 6.92
N PHE A 138 -17.32 8.25 6.68
CA PHE A 138 -18.10 7.02 6.75
C PHE A 138 -17.57 5.96 5.78
N VAL A 139 -17.24 6.35 4.53
CA VAL A 139 -16.63 5.44 3.56
C VAL A 139 -15.27 4.94 4.06
N CYS A 140 -14.41 5.80 4.62
CA CYS A 140 -13.11 5.38 5.15
C CYS A 140 -13.25 4.40 6.31
N VAL A 141 -14.15 4.67 7.27
CA VAL A 141 -14.43 3.76 8.39
C VAL A 141 -14.96 2.42 7.85
N GLY A 142 -15.87 2.46 6.89
CA GLY A 142 -16.39 1.25 6.24
C GLY A 142 -15.29 0.41 5.58
N ILE A 143 -14.37 1.06 4.83
CA ILE A 143 -13.21 0.39 4.22
C ILE A 143 -12.33 -0.24 5.29
N TRP A 144 -11.97 0.50 6.35
CA TRP A 144 -11.14 -0.03 7.44
C TRP A 144 -11.79 -1.24 8.10
N VAL A 145 -13.05 -1.15 8.51
CA VAL A 145 -13.77 -2.25 9.15
C VAL A 145 -13.83 -3.46 8.21
N PHE A 146 -14.21 -3.24 6.95
CA PHE A 146 -14.29 -4.31 5.96
C PHE A 146 -12.95 -5.02 5.76
N VAL A 147 -11.86 -4.27 5.56
CA VAL A 147 -10.52 -4.83 5.32
C VAL A 147 -9.96 -5.52 6.56
N ILE A 148 -10.14 -4.94 7.75
CA ILE A 148 -9.69 -5.52 9.02
C ILE A 148 -10.37 -6.88 9.24
N LEU A 149 -11.68 -6.95 9.05
CA LEU A 149 -12.47 -8.17 9.24
C LEU A 149 -12.12 -9.24 8.20
N THR A 150 -12.10 -8.88 6.92
CA THR A 150 -11.83 -9.83 5.83
C THR A 150 -10.38 -10.34 5.84
N SER A 151 -9.44 -9.56 6.37
CA SER A 151 -8.03 -9.96 6.51
C SER A 151 -7.75 -10.76 7.80
N ALA A 152 -8.71 -10.86 8.73
CA ALA A 152 -8.52 -11.55 10.01
C ALA A 152 -8.01 -13.01 9.89
N PRO A 153 -8.37 -13.79 8.86
CA PRO A 153 -7.80 -15.14 8.67
C PRO A 153 -6.27 -15.18 8.61
N PHE A 154 -5.61 -14.11 8.16
CA PHE A 154 -4.14 -14.05 8.11
C PHE A 154 -3.49 -13.99 9.50
N LEU A 155 -4.24 -13.67 10.55
CA LEU A 155 -3.77 -13.76 11.94
C LEU A 155 -3.67 -15.20 12.45
N ARG A 156 -4.29 -16.18 11.76
CA ARG A 156 -4.29 -17.59 12.22
C ARG A 156 -2.96 -18.29 12.01
N ASN A 157 -2.15 -17.83 11.05
CA ASN A 157 -0.84 -18.41 10.76
C ASN A 157 0.25 -17.69 11.59
N GLY A 158 0.63 -18.33 12.68
CA GLY A 158 1.73 -17.88 13.54
C GLY A 158 3.05 -18.62 13.26
N THR A 159 3.94 -18.56 14.24
CA THR A 159 5.22 -19.26 14.22
C THR A 159 5.05 -20.75 14.39
N TYR A 160 5.96 -21.53 13.80
CA TYR A 160 6.08 -22.97 14.02
C TYR A 160 7.55 -23.38 14.05
N GLN A 161 7.85 -24.52 14.68
CA GLN A 161 9.20 -25.07 14.71
C GLN A 161 9.44 -25.97 13.51
N HIS A 162 10.58 -25.79 12.83
CA HIS A 162 11.04 -26.65 11.74
C HIS A 162 12.53 -26.92 11.92
N GLY A 163 12.86 -28.13 12.41
CA GLY A 163 14.20 -28.46 12.88
C GLY A 163 14.61 -27.53 14.03
N ASN A 164 15.81 -26.94 13.93
CA ASN A 164 16.34 -26.01 14.94
C ASN A 164 15.97 -24.54 14.68
N LYS A 165 14.96 -24.27 13.83
CA LYS A 165 14.56 -22.90 13.48
C LYS A 165 13.08 -22.66 13.76
N THR A 166 12.79 -21.51 14.37
CA THR A 166 11.44 -20.93 14.39
C THR A 166 11.15 -20.28 13.04
N LYS A 167 10.12 -20.76 12.35
CA LYS A 167 9.67 -20.27 11.04
C LYS A 167 8.47 -19.34 11.18
N CYS A 168 8.38 -18.36 10.27
CA CYS A 168 7.27 -17.41 10.13
C CYS A 168 7.05 -17.11 8.63
N PHE A 169 5.86 -16.64 8.24
CA PHE A 169 5.48 -16.29 6.85
C PHE A 169 5.42 -17.43 5.82
N GLU A 170 5.76 -18.66 6.20
CA GLU A 170 5.70 -19.83 5.33
C GLU A 170 4.29 -20.46 5.35
N PRO A 171 3.80 -20.94 4.20
CA PRO A 171 2.48 -21.58 4.13
C PRO A 171 2.48 -22.89 4.95
N PRO A 172 1.34 -23.25 5.57
CA PRO A 172 1.25 -24.48 6.35
C PRO A 172 1.37 -25.72 5.46
N GLU A 173 2.10 -26.74 5.89
CA GLU A 173 2.27 -28.01 5.16
C GLU A 173 0.98 -28.87 5.10
N ASN A 174 -0.06 -28.54 5.89
CA ASN A 174 -1.28 -29.35 5.99
C ASN A 174 -2.26 -29.13 4.82
N SER A 175 -2.71 -30.24 4.22
CA SER A 175 -3.67 -30.28 3.11
C SER A 175 -5.03 -29.61 3.41
N GLN A 176 -5.57 -29.75 4.63
CA GLN A 176 -6.82 -29.06 5.03
C GLN A 176 -6.67 -27.53 5.08
N LYS A 177 -5.49 -27.02 5.48
CA LYS A 177 -5.21 -25.57 5.46
C LYS A 177 -5.09 -25.04 4.03
N THR A 178 -4.65 -25.88 3.09
CA THR A 178 -4.55 -25.54 1.67
C THR A 178 -5.91 -25.19 1.05
N ASN A 179 -6.97 -25.92 1.43
CA ASN A 179 -8.32 -25.64 0.90
C ASN A 179 -8.87 -24.29 1.34
N MET A 180 -8.70 -23.96 2.62
CA MET A 180 -9.11 -22.68 3.17
C MET A 180 -8.30 -21.53 2.54
N VAL A 181 -6.99 -21.70 2.35
CA VAL A 181 -6.12 -20.71 1.70
C VAL A 181 -6.58 -20.38 0.28
N VAL A 182 -6.98 -21.39 -0.50
CA VAL A 182 -7.47 -21.17 -1.88
C VAL A 182 -8.83 -20.46 -1.89
N ILE A 183 -9.75 -20.81 -0.99
CA ILE A 183 -11.04 -20.11 -0.88
C ILE A 183 -10.81 -18.64 -0.53
N LEU A 184 -9.94 -18.36 0.44
CA LEU A 184 -9.57 -17.00 0.80
C LEU A 184 -8.88 -16.26 -0.34
N ASP A 185 -8.02 -16.92 -1.11
CA ASP A 185 -7.39 -16.35 -2.30
C ASP A 185 -8.41 -16.00 -3.39
N LEU A 186 -9.42 -16.85 -3.62
CA LEU A 186 -10.50 -16.56 -4.57
C LEU A 186 -11.35 -15.38 -4.11
N ILE A 187 -11.69 -15.30 -2.82
CA ILE A 187 -12.41 -14.14 -2.27
C ILE A 187 -11.55 -12.87 -2.41
N ALA A 188 -10.27 -12.95 -2.09
CA ALA A 188 -9.30 -11.88 -2.28
C ALA A 188 -9.18 -11.42 -3.73
N LEU A 189 -9.14 -12.36 -4.69
CA LEU A 189 -9.09 -12.06 -6.11
C LEU A 189 -10.39 -11.37 -6.55
N LEU A 190 -11.55 -11.96 -6.26
CA LEU A 190 -12.83 -11.46 -6.78
C LEU A 190 -13.24 -10.14 -6.12
N VAL A 191 -13.28 -10.11 -4.78
CA VAL A 191 -13.77 -8.97 -4.01
C VAL A 191 -12.65 -7.96 -3.76
N GLY A 192 -11.45 -8.44 -3.46
CA GLY A 192 -10.31 -7.60 -3.12
C GLY A 192 -9.59 -6.99 -4.33
N PHE A 193 -9.74 -7.53 -5.54
CA PHE A 193 -9.02 -7.04 -6.73
C PHE A 193 -9.91 -6.80 -7.96
N ILE A 194 -10.64 -7.82 -8.45
CA ILE A 194 -11.43 -7.73 -9.68
C ILE A 194 -12.55 -6.71 -9.56
N PHE A 195 -13.33 -6.73 -8.46
CA PHE A 195 -14.40 -5.76 -8.23
C PHE A 195 -13.88 -4.31 -8.19
N PRO A 196 -12.84 -3.97 -7.40
CA PRO A 196 -12.17 -2.66 -7.46
C PRO A 196 -11.67 -2.27 -8.85
N PHE A 197 -11.02 -3.21 -9.55
CA PHE A 197 -10.46 -2.98 -10.89
C PHE A 197 -11.54 -2.61 -11.91
N ILE A 198 -12.70 -3.29 -11.89
CA ILE A 198 -13.85 -2.97 -12.74
C ILE A 198 -14.34 -1.56 -12.46
N ILE A 199 -14.53 -1.18 -11.19
CA ILE A 199 -14.99 0.17 -10.81
C ILE A 199 -14.03 1.23 -11.32
N ILE A 200 -12.72 1.05 -11.11
CA ILE A 200 -11.69 2.00 -11.56
C ILE A 200 -11.71 2.12 -13.08
N THR A 201 -11.79 1.00 -13.80
CA THR A 201 -11.82 0.98 -15.27
C THR A 201 -13.02 1.73 -15.83
N ILE A 202 -14.21 1.51 -15.26
CA ILE A 202 -15.44 2.24 -15.63
C ILE A 202 -15.26 3.73 -15.34
N CYS A 203 -14.79 4.09 -14.14
CA CYS A 203 -14.57 5.48 -13.74
C CYS A 203 -13.61 6.20 -14.69
N TYR A 204 -12.49 5.57 -15.02
CA TYR A 204 -11.46 6.17 -15.87
C TYR A 204 -11.91 6.26 -17.33
N THR A 205 -12.65 5.26 -17.83
CA THR A 205 -13.28 5.34 -19.15
C THR A 205 -14.22 6.53 -19.24
N MET A 206 -15.05 6.75 -18.22
CA MET A 206 -15.95 7.90 -18.16
C MET A 206 -15.19 9.23 -18.09
N ILE A 207 -14.17 9.33 -17.23
CA ILE A 207 -13.32 10.53 -17.14
C ILE A 207 -12.66 10.84 -18.48
N ILE A 208 -12.04 9.84 -19.13
CA ILE A 208 -11.37 10.02 -20.42
C ILE A 208 -12.36 10.51 -21.48
N ARG A 209 -13.54 9.87 -21.59
CA ARG A 209 -14.59 10.31 -22.53
C ARG A 209 -15.03 11.75 -22.28
N THR A 210 -15.23 12.14 -21.02
CA THR A 210 -15.60 13.52 -20.67
C THR A 210 -14.49 14.51 -20.98
N LEU A 211 -13.22 14.15 -20.73
CA LEU A 211 -12.06 14.99 -21.03
C LEU A 211 -11.81 15.16 -22.53
N LEU A 212 -12.16 14.16 -23.35
CA LEU A 212 -12.06 14.23 -24.81
C LEU A 212 -13.23 15.00 -25.43
N ARG A 213 -14.46 14.81 -24.92
CA ARG A 213 -15.68 15.42 -25.48
C ARG A 213 -15.81 16.89 -25.11
N ASN A 214 -15.59 17.22 -23.85
CA ASN A 214 -15.61 18.60 -23.39
C ASN A 214 -14.18 19.09 -23.41
N SER A 215 -13.87 20.09 -24.24
CA SER A 215 -12.65 20.86 -24.03
C SER A 215 -12.80 21.55 -22.66
N LEU A 216 -12.39 20.87 -21.58
CA LEU A 216 -12.20 21.50 -20.26
C LEU A 216 -10.97 22.41 -20.31
N ARG A 217 -10.85 23.21 -21.38
CA ARG A 217 -9.85 24.25 -21.59
C ARG A 217 -9.88 25.26 -20.44
N LYS A 218 -11.05 25.46 -19.82
CA LYS A 218 -11.22 26.36 -18.66
C LYS A 218 -10.70 25.80 -17.32
N ASN A 219 -10.32 24.51 -17.20
CA ASN A 219 -9.85 23.96 -15.92
C ASN A 219 -8.71 22.95 -16.06
N GLU A 220 -7.62 23.39 -16.71
CA GLU A 220 -6.42 22.57 -16.98
C GLU A 220 -5.82 21.91 -15.73
N ALA A 221 -5.88 22.59 -14.58
CA ALA A 221 -5.39 22.03 -13.32
C ALA A 221 -6.17 20.77 -12.90
N ASN A 222 -7.49 20.75 -13.10
CA ASN A 222 -8.31 19.58 -12.80
C ASN A 222 -8.12 18.45 -13.81
N ARG A 223 -7.93 18.77 -15.09
CA ARG A 223 -7.55 17.81 -16.13
C ARG A 223 -6.22 17.14 -15.80
N ARG A 224 -5.18 17.93 -15.51
CA ARG A 224 -3.84 17.43 -15.15
C ARG A 224 -3.89 16.50 -13.95
N LYS A 225 -4.57 16.88 -12.87
CA LYS A 225 -4.75 16.03 -11.68
C LYS A 225 -5.44 14.70 -12.00
N ALA A 226 -6.47 14.73 -12.86
CA ALA A 226 -7.18 13.52 -13.27
C ALA A 226 -6.28 12.59 -14.10
N VAL A 227 -5.54 13.13 -15.07
CA VAL A 227 -4.61 12.35 -15.89
C VAL A 227 -3.51 11.71 -15.04
N TRP A 228 -2.87 12.47 -14.14
CA TRP A 228 -1.85 11.91 -13.24
C TRP A 228 -2.42 10.83 -12.32
N MET A 229 -3.62 11.04 -11.82
CA MET A 229 -4.29 10.02 -11.01
C MET A 229 -4.56 8.75 -11.80
N ILE A 230 -5.07 8.86 -13.04
CA ILE A 230 -5.25 7.71 -13.94
C ILE A 230 -3.92 6.98 -14.15
N VAL A 231 -2.87 7.70 -14.54
CA VAL A 231 -1.56 7.11 -14.82
C VAL A 231 -1.00 6.39 -13.59
N ILE A 232 -1.00 7.03 -12.42
CA ILE A 232 -0.40 6.44 -11.21
C ILE A 232 -1.23 5.26 -10.72
N VAL A 233 -2.56 5.38 -10.62
CA VAL A 233 -3.39 4.27 -10.15
C VAL A 233 -3.35 3.10 -11.13
N THR A 234 -3.46 3.35 -12.44
CA THR A 234 -3.35 2.28 -13.45
C THR A 234 -1.97 1.62 -13.40
N ALA A 235 -0.89 2.39 -13.27
CA ALA A 235 0.46 1.83 -13.11
C ALA A 235 0.55 0.95 -11.85
N THR A 236 0.04 1.39 -10.69
CA THR A 236 0.04 0.57 -9.47
C THR A 236 -0.78 -0.71 -9.63
N PHE A 237 -1.95 -0.65 -10.27
CA PHE A 237 -2.73 -1.86 -10.52
C PHE A 237 -2.00 -2.84 -11.45
N LEU A 238 -1.44 -2.36 -12.55
CA LEU A 238 -0.79 -3.23 -13.55
C LEU A 238 0.56 -3.78 -13.08
N VAL A 239 1.35 -2.97 -12.38
CA VAL A 239 2.71 -3.33 -11.98
C VAL A 239 2.73 -3.98 -10.60
N SER A 240 1.94 -3.50 -9.64
CA SER A 240 1.98 -4.01 -8.25
C SER A 240 0.92 -5.08 -7.98
N PHE A 241 -0.36 -4.80 -8.24
CA PHE A 241 -1.44 -5.67 -7.77
C PHE A 241 -1.75 -6.84 -8.70
N THR A 242 -1.85 -6.58 -10.01
CA THR A 242 -2.21 -7.60 -11.01
C THR A 242 -1.25 -8.78 -11.01
N PRO A 243 0.09 -8.58 -11.04
CA PRO A 243 1.02 -9.71 -11.10
C PRO A 243 0.90 -10.59 -9.86
N TYR A 244 0.71 -9.99 -8.69
CA TYR A 244 0.52 -10.72 -7.45
C TYR A 244 -0.75 -11.56 -7.44
N HIS A 245 -1.90 -10.96 -7.72
CA HIS A 245 -3.18 -11.68 -7.70
C HIS A 245 -3.23 -12.79 -8.76
N VAL A 246 -2.77 -12.51 -9.98
CA VAL A 246 -2.76 -13.52 -11.06
C VAL A 246 -1.82 -14.67 -10.73
N LEU A 247 -0.55 -14.38 -10.40
CA LEU A 247 0.45 -15.44 -10.19
C LEU A 247 0.19 -16.24 -8.91
N ARG A 248 -0.35 -15.60 -7.86
CA ARG A 248 -0.74 -16.32 -6.63
C ARG A 248 -1.90 -17.28 -6.89
N THR A 249 -2.95 -16.85 -7.59
CA THR A 249 -4.08 -17.72 -7.92
C THR A 249 -3.65 -18.87 -8.83
N VAL A 250 -2.84 -18.59 -9.86
CA VAL A 250 -2.31 -19.64 -10.75
C VAL A 250 -1.44 -20.62 -9.97
N HIS A 251 -0.59 -20.14 -9.06
CA HIS A 251 0.23 -21.00 -8.20
C HIS A 251 -0.62 -21.91 -7.32
N LEU A 252 -1.60 -21.35 -6.60
CA LEU A 252 -2.48 -22.13 -5.72
C LEU A 252 -3.37 -23.12 -6.47
N HIS A 253 -3.85 -22.75 -7.66
CA HIS A 253 -4.60 -23.67 -8.51
C HIS A 253 -3.71 -24.81 -9.04
N THR A 254 -2.49 -24.51 -9.44
CA THR A 254 -1.52 -25.51 -9.93
C THR A 254 -1.15 -26.51 -8.84
N LEU A 255 -1.01 -26.08 -7.59
CA LEU A 255 -0.78 -26.98 -6.44
C LEU A 255 -1.94 -27.96 -6.17
N ARG A 256 -3.14 -27.67 -6.68
CA ARG A 256 -4.30 -28.59 -6.60
C ARG A 256 -4.37 -29.58 -7.75
N LEU A 257 -3.66 -29.34 -8.86
CA LEU A 257 -3.62 -30.25 -9.98
C LEU A 257 -2.78 -31.49 -9.61
N ARG A 258 -3.20 -32.68 -10.07
CA ARG A 258 -2.40 -33.90 -9.89
C ARG A 258 -1.23 -33.88 -10.88
N GLY A 259 0.00 -33.77 -10.37
CA GLY A 259 1.24 -33.95 -11.13
C GLY A 259 1.71 -32.75 -11.99
N PRO A 260 1.77 -31.51 -11.47
CA PRO A 260 2.41 -30.41 -12.19
C PRO A 260 3.90 -30.70 -12.41
N SER A 261 4.46 -30.25 -13.53
CA SER A 261 5.90 -30.42 -13.79
C SER A 261 6.74 -29.68 -12.73
N CYS A 262 7.89 -30.26 -12.36
CA CYS A 262 8.81 -29.65 -11.39
C CYS A 262 9.22 -28.23 -11.79
N GLY A 263 9.53 -28.02 -13.08
CA GLY A 263 9.88 -26.70 -13.61
C GLY A 263 8.76 -25.66 -13.47
N THR A 264 7.51 -26.05 -13.74
CA THR A 264 6.34 -25.17 -13.58
C THR A 264 6.13 -24.77 -12.12
N THR A 265 6.24 -25.72 -11.18
CA THR A 265 6.08 -25.44 -9.75
C THR A 265 7.14 -24.47 -9.25
N VAL A 266 8.41 -24.70 -9.57
CA VAL A 266 9.53 -23.83 -9.18
C VAL A 266 9.39 -22.44 -9.80
N PHE A 267 9.00 -22.35 -11.08
CA PHE A 267 8.74 -21.07 -11.74
C PHE A 267 7.65 -20.27 -11.02
N LEU A 268 6.49 -20.89 -10.75
CA LEU A 268 5.37 -20.22 -10.08
C LEU A 268 5.72 -19.79 -8.65
N GLN A 269 6.45 -20.61 -7.90
CA GLN A 269 6.93 -20.22 -6.58
C GLN A 269 7.86 -19.01 -6.63
N LYS A 270 8.84 -18.99 -7.55
CA LYS A 270 9.73 -17.84 -7.76
C LYS A 270 8.95 -16.60 -8.19
N ALA A 271 7.96 -16.76 -9.06
CA ALA A 271 7.11 -15.67 -9.53
C ALA A 271 6.33 -15.04 -8.36
N VAL A 272 5.71 -15.85 -7.49
CA VAL A 272 5.01 -15.36 -6.29
C VAL A 272 5.95 -14.65 -5.31
N VAL A 273 7.18 -15.14 -5.16
CA VAL A 273 8.24 -14.48 -4.36
C VAL A 273 8.58 -13.09 -4.89
N VAL A 274 8.58 -12.90 -6.20
CA VAL A 274 8.86 -11.57 -6.79
C VAL A 274 7.64 -10.66 -6.73
N THR A 275 6.43 -11.18 -6.90
CA THR A 275 5.23 -10.34 -6.97
C THR A 275 4.68 -9.89 -5.64
N LEU A 276 4.89 -10.63 -4.55
CA LEU A 276 4.41 -10.22 -3.22
C LEU A 276 5.06 -8.90 -2.73
N PRO A 277 6.40 -8.69 -2.82
CA PRO A 277 7.02 -7.42 -2.49
C PRO A 277 6.67 -6.33 -3.51
N LEU A 278 6.45 -6.70 -4.77
CA LEU A 278 6.00 -5.76 -5.79
C LEU A 278 4.60 -5.20 -5.49
N ALA A 279 3.71 -6.03 -4.94
CA ALA A 279 2.42 -5.59 -4.42
C ALA A 279 2.60 -4.64 -3.23
N ALA A 280 3.52 -4.96 -2.29
CA ALA A 280 3.86 -4.11 -1.15
C ALA A 280 4.59 -2.81 -1.55
N ALA A 281 5.19 -2.75 -2.75
CA ALA A 281 5.81 -1.54 -3.27
C ALA A 281 4.79 -0.43 -3.64
N ASN A 282 3.48 -0.73 -3.59
CA ASN A 282 2.41 0.27 -3.73
C ASN A 282 2.63 1.49 -2.83
N CYS A 283 3.08 1.28 -1.60
CA CYS A 283 3.33 2.32 -0.60
C CYS A 283 4.44 3.30 -1.02
N CYS A 284 5.27 2.94 -2.00
CA CYS A 284 6.29 3.82 -2.54
C CYS A 284 5.77 4.68 -3.70
N PHE A 285 4.75 4.20 -4.43
CA PHE A 285 4.09 4.93 -5.50
C PHE A 285 3.01 5.88 -4.97
N ASP A 286 2.40 5.55 -3.84
CA ASP A 286 1.35 6.36 -3.22
C ASP A 286 1.78 7.81 -2.94
N PRO A 287 2.99 8.12 -2.43
CA PRO A 287 3.54 9.48 -2.37
C PRO A 287 3.38 10.31 -3.66
N LEU A 288 3.48 9.69 -4.83
CA LEU A 288 3.30 10.36 -6.12
C LEU A 288 1.86 10.80 -6.36
N LEU A 289 0.86 10.05 -5.86
CA LEU A 289 -0.54 10.46 -5.89
C LEU A 289 -0.70 11.78 -5.15
N TYR A 290 -0.08 11.96 -3.98
CA TYR A 290 -0.17 13.22 -3.24
C TYR A 290 0.52 14.36 -3.97
N PHE A 291 1.67 14.11 -4.58
CA PHE A 291 2.43 15.15 -5.27
C PHE A 291 1.75 15.65 -6.55
N PHE A 292 1.23 14.75 -7.37
CA PHE A 292 0.70 15.07 -8.70
C PHE A 292 -0.83 15.21 -8.75
N SER A 293 -1.57 14.50 -7.90
CA SER A 293 -3.04 14.55 -7.86
C SER A 293 -3.57 15.38 -6.67
N GLY A 294 -2.81 15.43 -5.56
CA GLY A 294 -3.11 16.26 -4.40
C GLY A 294 -2.94 17.75 -4.72
N GLY A 295 -4.00 18.54 -4.47
CA GLY A 295 -3.99 19.98 -4.75
C GLY A 295 -2.79 20.70 -4.13
N ASN A 296 -2.01 21.35 -5.00
CA ASN A 296 -0.93 22.29 -4.69
C ASN A 296 -0.02 21.86 -3.54
N PHE A 297 0.37 20.58 -3.46
CA PHE A 297 1.30 20.06 -2.45
C PHE A 297 2.58 20.92 -2.36
N ARG A 298 3.15 21.32 -3.51
CA ARG A 298 4.25 22.29 -3.57
C ARG A 298 3.92 23.61 -2.88
N GLN A 299 2.73 24.17 -3.13
CA GLN A 299 2.31 25.41 -2.49
C GLN A 299 2.12 25.23 -0.98
N ARG A 300 1.55 24.11 -0.53
CA ARG A 300 1.39 23.78 0.90
C ARG A 300 2.73 23.63 1.60
N LEU A 301 3.69 22.92 0.99
CA LEU A 301 5.06 22.83 1.47
C LEU A 301 5.72 24.21 1.54
N THR A 302 5.55 25.07 0.52
CA THR A 302 6.10 26.43 0.57
C THR A 302 5.44 27.27 1.65
N THR A 303 4.13 27.13 1.89
CA THR A 303 3.43 27.83 2.98
C THR A 303 3.91 27.34 4.34
N LEU A 304 4.11 26.02 4.52
CA LEU A 304 4.66 25.45 5.75
C LEU A 304 6.11 25.89 5.99
N ARG A 305 6.95 25.91 4.93
CA ARG A 305 8.33 26.40 5.02
C ARG A 305 8.38 27.88 5.38
N LYS A 306 7.51 28.70 4.78
CA LYS A 306 7.37 30.13 5.11
C LYS A 306 6.88 30.33 6.55
N ALA A 307 5.85 29.61 6.99
CA ALA A 307 5.32 29.66 8.35
C ALA A 307 6.33 29.17 9.41
N SER A 308 7.12 28.15 9.08
CA SER A 308 8.20 27.67 9.95
C SER A 308 9.35 28.69 10.00
N SER A 309 9.69 29.33 8.88
CA SER A 309 10.71 30.39 8.84
C SER A 309 10.26 31.66 9.57
N SER A 310 8.97 32.01 9.52
CA SER A 310 8.41 33.16 10.24
C SER A 310 8.33 32.88 11.74
N SER A 311 7.99 31.65 12.14
CA SER A 311 8.01 31.22 13.55
C SER A 311 9.43 31.20 14.13
N LEU A 312 10.42 30.68 13.38
CA LEU A 312 11.84 30.70 13.76
C LEU A 312 12.38 32.13 13.87
N SER A 313 12.05 33.00 12.91
CA SER A 313 12.49 34.40 12.95
C SER A 313 11.77 35.24 14.02
N GLN A 314 10.54 34.89 14.39
CA GLN A 314 9.83 35.51 15.51
C GLN A 314 10.36 35.03 16.88
N ALA A 315 10.70 33.75 17.00
CA ALA A 315 11.37 33.20 18.18
C ALA A 315 12.77 33.79 18.37
N PHE A 316 13.53 33.97 17.27
CA PHE A 316 14.83 34.63 17.29
C PHE A 316 14.73 36.12 17.68
N ARG A 317 13.75 36.85 17.15
CA ARG A 317 13.49 38.26 17.53
C ARG A 317 13.11 38.42 19.01
N ARG A 318 12.27 37.52 19.54
CA ARG A 318 11.97 37.50 20.99
C ARG A 318 13.21 37.25 21.84
N LYS A 319 14.11 36.36 21.40
CA LYS A 319 15.35 36.06 22.12
C LYS A 319 16.35 37.22 22.11
N ILE A 320 16.40 38.00 21.03
CA ILE A 320 17.19 39.26 20.97
C ILE A 320 16.58 40.32 21.88
N SER A 321 15.25 40.53 21.84
CA SER A 321 14.57 41.53 22.67
C SER A 321 14.64 41.25 24.17
N VAL A 322 14.79 39.99 24.59
CA VAL A 322 15.04 39.63 26.00
C VAL A 322 16.50 39.93 26.37
N LYS A 323 17.45 39.66 25.47
CA LYS A 323 18.88 39.90 25.72
C LYS A 323 19.25 41.39 25.82
N ASP A 324 18.55 42.27 25.08
CA ASP A 324 18.72 43.72 25.22
C ASP A 324 18.17 44.26 26.56
N LYS A 325 17.18 43.60 27.17
CA LYS A 325 16.63 44.01 28.48
C LYS A 325 17.51 43.62 29.66
N ASP A 326 18.34 42.60 29.50
CA ASP A 326 19.27 42.12 30.54
C ASP A 326 20.66 42.80 30.44
N GLY A 327 20.83 43.73 29.48
CA GLY A 327 22.10 44.39 29.17
C GLY A 327 22.19 45.87 29.54
N GLU A 328 21.17 46.48 30.14
CA GLU A 328 21.30 47.84 30.68
C GLU A 328 22.06 47.79 32.02
N PRO A 329 23.26 48.40 32.12
CA PRO A 329 23.89 48.61 33.41
C PRO A 329 23.06 49.65 34.15
N PHE A 330 22.66 49.35 35.38
CA PHE A 330 22.18 50.36 36.33
C PHE A 330 23.28 51.41 36.50
N GLY A 331 23.15 52.52 35.77
CA GLY A 331 24.00 53.69 35.85
C GLY A 331 23.34 54.76 36.70
N GLU A 332 23.97 54.98 37.84
CA GLU A 332 23.96 56.13 38.78
C GLU A 332 22.69 56.47 39.57
#